data_AF-A0A3D9MRG6-F1
#
_entry.id   AF-A0A3D9MRG6-F1
#
_cell.length_a   1.000
_cell.length_b   1.000
_cell.length_c   1.000
_cell.angle_alpha   90.00
_cell.angle_beta   90.00
_cell.angle_gamma   90.00
#
_symmetry.space_group_name_H-M   'P 1'
#
loop_
_entity.id
_entity.type
_entity.pdbx_description
1 polymer ?
#
loop_
_entity_poly.entity_id
_entity_poly.type
_entity_poly.pdbx_seq_one_letter_code
_entity_poly.pdbx_strand_id
1 'polypeptide(L)'
;MKQSLITRAVIAVAGLLIAAPVAVAQSCHYNEVNPGTGKLSVGDLSIDLGQSDGTESPTAWLGPLTLSRAGGAPCSVDPNVSIVERPLYSNGKQLLVSTYSGSEQVVYAIDASTCKIQWKSDSFSGKVKLSGNRLQMDKRKVKLGSNCTP
;
A
#
# COMPACT_ATOMS: atom_id res chain seq x y z
N MET A 1 79.35 -12.56 25.16
CA MET A 1 78.26 -12.76 24.15
C MET A 1 77.30 -13.82 24.67
N LYS A 2 76.04 -13.47 24.92
CA LYS A 2 74.85 -14.35 24.86
C LYS A 2 73.61 -13.51 25.21
N GLN A 3 72.96 -13.01 24.16
CA GLN A 3 71.63 -12.40 24.18
C GLN A 3 70.59 -13.50 24.49
N SER A 4 69.72 -13.28 25.47
CA SER A 4 68.33 -12.81 25.33
C SER A 4 67.36 -13.93 24.95
N LEU A 5 66.23 -14.02 25.66
CA LEU A 5 64.91 -13.73 25.10
C LEU A 5 63.83 -13.93 26.17
N ILE A 6 63.27 -12.80 26.61
CA ILE A 6 62.08 -12.73 27.46
C ILE A 6 60.87 -12.85 26.53
N THR A 7 60.11 -13.93 26.67
CA THR A 7 58.90 -14.20 25.89
C THR A 7 57.76 -13.27 26.35
N ARG A 8 57.37 -12.33 25.50
CA ARG A 8 56.16 -11.51 25.70
C ARG A 8 54.94 -12.26 25.15
N ALA A 9 53.99 -12.57 26.02
CA ALA A 9 52.68 -13.06 25.61
C ALA A 9 51.86 -11.91 25.01
N VAL A 10 51.39 -12.09 23.77
CA VAL A 10 50.49 -11.17 23.08
C VAL A 10 49.07 -11.71 23.24
N ILE A 11 48.24 -10.99 24.00
CA ILE A 11 46.80 -11.26 24.10
C ILE A 11 46.11 -10.55 22.93
N ALA A 12 45.59 -11.32 21.98
CA ALA A 12 44.77 -10.81 20.90
C ALA A 12 43.30 -10.82 21.35
N VAL A 13 42.74 -9.63 21.59
CA VAL A 13 41.29 -9.44 21.82
C VAL A 13 40.63 -9.34 20.45
N ALA A 14 39.98 -10.43 20.00
CA ALA A 14 39.17 -10.43 18.79
C ALA A 14 37.83 -9.74 19.07
N GLY A 15 37.69 -8.48 18.65
CA GLY A 15 36.44 -7.74 18.71
C GLY A 15 35.43 -8.27 17.69
N LEU A 16 34.34 -8.88 18.17
CA LEU A 16 33.22 -9.34 17.35
C LEU A 16 32.37 -8.13 16.94
N LEU A 17 32.54 -7.64 15.70
CA LEU A 17 31.68 -6.60 15.13
C LEU A 17 30.32 -7.21 14.78
N ILE A 18 29.31 -6.97 15.63
CA ILE A 18 27.91 -7.31 15.33
C ILE A 18 27.43 -6.28 14.30
N ALA A 19 27.42 -6.67 13.02
CA ALA A 19 26.78 -5.87 11.97
C ALA A 19 25.26 -5.84 12.24
N ALA A 20 24.76 -4.72 12.76
CA ALA A 20 23.32 -4.52 12.90
C ALA A 20 22.68 -4.53 11.51
N PRO A 21 21.56 -5.25 11.29
CA PRO A 21 20.88 -5.22 10.02
C PRO A 21 20.39 -3.80 9.74
N VAL A 22 20.94 -3.19 8.70
CA VAL A 22 20.45 -1.90 8.18
C VAL A 22 19.07 -2.19 7.57
N ALA A 23 18.01 -1.81 8.28
CA ALA A 23 16.66 -1.93 7.76
C ALA A 23 16.51 -0.98 6.57
N VAL A 24 16.64 -1.53 5.36
CA VAL A 24 16.36 -0.79 4.12
C VAL A 24 14.90 -0.35 4.18
N ALA A 25 14.65 0.95 4.23
CA ALA A 25 13.30 1.47 4.23
C ALA A 25 12.67 1.13 2.87
N GLN A 26 11.85 0.08 2.82
CA GLN A 26 11.12 -0.27 1.61
C GLN A 26 10.08 0.81 1.33
N SER A 27 10.24 1.53 0.22
CA SER A 27 9.23 2.46 -0.27
C SER A 27 8.09 1.66 -0.90
N CYS A 28 6.86 1.87 -0.41
CA CYS A 28 5.69 1.17 -0.93
C CYS A 28 5.22 1.64 -2.31
N HIS A 29 5.87 2.67 -2.86
CA HIS A 29 5.69 3.19 -4.23
C HIS A 29 4.23 3.32 -4.68
N TYR A 30 3.34 3.71 -3.78
CA TYR A 30 1.98 4.05 -4.16
C TYR A 30 1.95 5.34 -4.96
N ASN A 31 1.18 5.33 -6.03
CA ASN A 31 0.83 6.52 -6.80
C ASN A 31 -0.67 6.74 -6.70
N GLU A 32 -1.08 7.99 -6.62
CA GLU A 32 -2.48 8.34 -6.85
C GLU A 32 -2.79 8.10 -8.31
N VAL A 33 -3.90 7.41 -8.58
CA VAL A 33 -4.32 7.07 -9.94
C VAL A 33 -5.61 7.80 -10.27
N ASN A 34 -5.72 8.27 -11.51
CA ASN A 34 -6.93 8.92 -11.98
C ASN A 34 -7.90 7.87 -12.54
N PRO A 35 -9.03 7.60 -11.88
CA PRO A 35 -9.99 6.61 -12.36
C PRO A 35 -10.76 7.00 -13.63
N GLY A 36 -10.75 8.27 -14.04
CA GLY A 36 -11.42 8.72 -15.26
C GLY A 36 -12.90 8.35 -15.28
N THR A 37 -13.32 7.55 -16.26
CA THR A 37 -14.70 7.04 -16.39
C THR A 37 -14.95 5.75 -15.63
N GLY A 38 -13.95 5.21 -14.92
CA GLY A 38 -14.05 4.00 -14.10
C GLY A 38 -13.12 2.87 -14.52
N LYS A 39 -12.47 2.96 -15.69
CA LYS A 39 -11.51 1.96 -16.16
C LYS A 39 -10.13 2.58 -16.32
N LEU A 40 -9.12 1.92 -15.76
CA LEU A 40 -7.75 2.37 -15.80
C LEU A 40 -6.76 1.21 -15.71
N SER A 41 -5.49 1.47 -16.01
CA SER A 41 -4.41 0.50 -15.91
C SER A 41 -3.21 1.05 -15.16
N VAL A 42 -2.56 0.20 -14.38
CA VAL A 42 -1.34 0.50 -13.61
C VAL A 42 -0.34 -0.62 -13.90
N GLY A 43 0.59 -0.39 -14.83
CA GLY A 43 1.44 -1.47 -15.34
C GLY A 43 0.60 -2.54 -16.04
N ASP A 44 0.68 -3.77 -15.55
CA ASP A 44 -0.08 -4.93 -16.06
C ASP A 44 -1.44 -5.15 -15.36
N LEU A 45 -1.74 -4.36 -14.33
CA LEU A 45 -3.00 -4.41 -13.59
C LEU A 45 -4.05 -3.55 -14.30
N SER A 46 -5.16 -4.16 -14.70
CA SER A 46 -6.38 -3.47 -15.11
C SER A 46 -7.33 -3.35 -13.92
N ILE A 47 -7.92 -2.17 -13.75
CA ILE A 47 -8.85 -1.82 -12.68
C ILE A 47 -10.12 -1.32 -13.35
N ASP A 48 -11.25 -1.91 -13.00
CA ASP A 48 -12.58 -1.46 -13.41
C ASP A 48 -13.41 -1.22 -12.15
N LEU A 49 -13.73 0.03 -11.89
CA LEU A 49 -14.52 0.48 -10.74
C LEU A 49 -16.04 0.34 -10.97
N GLY A 50 -16.45 -0.13 -12.15
CA GLY A 50 -17.85 -0.19 -12.55
C GLY A 50 -18.40 1.15 -13.04
N GLN A 51 -19.72 1.28 -12.97
CA GLN A 51 -20.44 2.44 -13.50
C GLN A 51 -20.13 3.71 -12.68
N SER A 52 -19.82 4.82 -13.36
CA SER A 52 -19.69 6.12 -12.71
C SER A 52 -21.05 6.69 -12.26
N ASP A 53 -21.01 7.77 -11.47
CA ASP A 53 -22.17 8.60 -11.11
C ASP A 53 -22.89 9.28 -12.30
N GLY A 54 -22.49 9.01 -13.55
CA GLY A 54 -23.16 9.51 -14.76
C GLY A 54 -22.80 10.95 -15.14
N THR A 55 -21.85 11.58 -14.44
CA THR A 55 -21.41 12.94 -14.75
C THR A 55 -20.25 12.96 -15.76
N GLU A 56 -20.02 14.10 -16.42
CA GLU A 56 -18.85 14.30 -17.31
C GLU A 56 -17.51 14.28 -16.55
N SER A 57 -17.55 14.50 -15.23
CA SER A 57 -16.39 14.47 -14.34
C SER A 57 -16.70 13.63 -13.10
N PRO A 58 -16.67 12.29 -13.22
CA PRO A 58 -17.10 11.40 -12.14
C PRO A 58 -16.38 11.63 -10.82
N THR A 59 -17.18 11.65 -9.77
CA THR A 59 -16.74 11.74 -8.38
C THR A 59 -16.88 10.40 -7.64
N ALA A 60 -17.79 9.54 -8.11
CA ALA A 60 -18.01 8.21 -7.55
C ALA A 60 -18.22 7.12 -8.61
N TRP A 61 -17.92 5.87 -8.24
CA TRP A 61 -18.17 4.67 -9.01
C TRP A 61 -18.90 3.62 -8.18
N LEU A 62 -19.99 3.10 -8.73
CA LEU A 62 -20.97 2.29 -7.99
C LEU A 62 -20.57 0.81 -7.88
N GLY A 63 -19.48 0.40 -8.51
CA GLY A 63 -19.03 -0.99 -8.54
C GLY A 63 -19.77 -1.83 -9.61
N PRO A 64 -19.48 -3.15 -9.64
CA PRO A 64 -18.49 -3.83 -8.80
C PRO A 64 -17.06 -3.44 -9.17
N LEU A 65 -16.16 -3.42 -8.17
CA LEU A 65 -14.73 -3.28 -8.40
C LEU A 65 -14.15 -4.62 -8.87
N THR A 66 -13.66 -4.66 -10.11
CA THR A 66 -13.03 -5.84 -10.69
C THR A 66 -11.59 -5.55 -11.08
N LEU A 67 -10.72 -6.55 -10.89
CA LEU A 67 -9.29 -6.46 -11.12
C LEU A 67 -8.87 -7.61 -12.02
N SER A 68 -7.96 -7.34 -12.96
CA SER A 68 -7.38 -8.37 -13.80
C SER A 68 -5.93 -8.05 -14.13
N ARG A 69 -5.17 -9.09 -14.46
CA ARG A 69 -3.81 -8.97 -15.01
C ARG A 69 -3.73 -9.67 -16.35
N ALA A 70 -2.77 -9.25 -17.17
CA ALA A 70 -2.48 -9.93 -18.43
C ALA A 70 -2.29 -11.44 -18.22
N GLY A 71 -3.10 -12.25 -18.91
CA GLY A 71 -3.06 -13.71 -18.83
C GLY A 71 -3.72 -14.33 -17.59
N GLY A 72 -4.27 -13.53 -16.67
CA GLY A 72 -5.03 -13.99 -15.51
C GLY A 72 -6.55 -13.85 -15.69
N ALA A 73 -7.31 -14.71 -15.03
CA ALA A 73 -8.76 -14.50 -14.92
C ALA A 73 -9.05 -13.25 -14.07
N PRO A 74 -10.04 -12.42 -14.44
CA PRO A 74 -10.48 -11.32 -13.60
C PRO A 74 -11.04 -11.83 -12.27
N CYS A 75 -10.86 -11.05 -11.20
CA CYS A 75 -11.54 -11.26 -9.93
C CYS A 75 -12.40 -10.03 -9.57
N SER A 76 -13.42 -10.25 -8.74
CA SER A 76 -14.23 -9.17 -8.17
C SER A 76 -13.88 -8.99 -6.71
N VAL A 77 -13.75 -7.74 -6.27
CA VAL A 77 -13.64 -7.36 -4.86
C VAL A 77 -15.01 -7.55 -4.19
N ASP A 78 -14.98 -7.70 -2.87
CA ASP A 78 -16.18 -7.77 -2.01
C ASP A 78 -17.19 -6.66 -2.39
N PRO A 79 -18.47 -6.99 -2.59
CA PRO A 79 -19.49 -6.02 -3.02
C PRO A 79 -19.77 -4.91 -1.98
N ASN A 80 -19.34 -5.08 -0.72
CA ASN A 80 -19.41 -4.03 0.29
C ASN A 80 -18.37 -2.91 0.04
N VAL A 81 -17.38 -3.13 -0.82
CA VAL A 81 -16.54 -2.07 -1.37
C VAL A 81 -17.29 -1.44 -2.55
N SER A 82 -18.39 -0.76 -2.23
CA SER A 82 -19.24 -0.06 -3.19
C SER A 82 -19.23 1.44 -2.97
N ILE A 83 -19.58 2.19 -4.01
CA ILE A 83 -19.49 3.66 -4.06
C ILE A 83 -18.06 4.13 -3.75
N VAL A 84 -17.15 3.74 -4.65
CA VAL A 84 -15.75 4.15 -4.63
C VAL A 84 -15.64 5.63 -4.95
N GLU A 85 -14.78 6.35 -4.24
CA GLU A 85 -14.50 7.77 -4.46
C GLU A 85 -12.99 8.03 -4.61
N ARG A 86 -12.65 9.26 -5.02
CA ARG A 86 -11.26 9.74 -5.03
C ARG A 86 -10.81 10.08 -3.59
N PRO A 87 -9.52 9.94 -3.26
CA PRO A 87 -8.42 9.43 -4.09
C PRO A 87 -8.38 7.90 -4.12
N LEU A 88 -7.86 7.36 -5.21
CA LEU A 88 -7.50 5.96 -5.39
C LEU A 88 -5.97 5.87 -5.46
N TYR A 89 -5.35 4.95 -4.72
CA TYR A 89 -3.91 4.71 -4.79
C TYR A 89 -3.61 3.29 -5.24
N SER A 90 -2.56 3.12 -6.04
CA SER A 90 -2.05 1.81 -6.44
C SER A 90 -0.53 1.76 -6.42
N ASN A 91 0.02 0.62 -6.00
CA ASN A 91 1.42 0.26 -6.21
C ASN A 91 1.58 -0.93 -7.18
N GLY A 92 0.52 -1.26 -7.94
CA GLY A 92 0.45 -2.40 -8.86
C GLY A 92 0.20 -3.76 -8.19
N LYS A 93 0.49 -3.91 -6.89
CA LYS A 93 0.21 -5.13 -6.11
C LYS A 93 -1.01 -4.99 -5.21
N GLN A 94 -1.26 -3.78 -4.72
CA GLN A 94 -2.33 -3.44 -3.81
C GLN A 94 -3.02 -2.15 -4.26
N LEU A 95 -4.28 -2.02 -3.88
CA LEU A 95 -5.08 -0.82 -4.04
C LEU A 95 -5.47 -0.27 -2.67
N LEU A 96 -5.42 1.04 -2.50
CA LEU A 96 -6.10 1.74 -1.41
C LEU A 96 -7.32 2.45 -1.98
N VAL A 97 -8.50 1.97 -1.62
CA VAL A 97 -9.79 2.43 -2.16
C VAL A 97 -10.57 3.10 -1.04
N SER A 98 -11.02 4.33 -1.29
CA SER A 98 -11.97 5.03 -0.41
C SER A 98 -13.38 4.73 -0.88
N THR A 99 -14.28 4.42 0.04
CA THR A 99 -15.72 4.30 -0.20
C THR A 99 -16.47 5.22 0.75
N TYR A 100 -17.64 5.70 0.36
CA TYR A 100 -18.50 6.45 1.26
C TYR A 100 -19.92 5.88 1.35
N SER A 101 -20.57 6.11 2.49
CA SER A 101 -21.99 5.87 2.70
C SER A 101 -22.54 6.99 3.60
N GLY A 102 -23.42 7.82 3.05
CA GLY A 102 -23.90 9.02 3.74
C GLY A 102 -22.77 10.01 4.01
N SER A 103 -22.41 10.21 5.28
CA SER A 103 -21.31 11.10 5.70
C SER A 103 -20.07 10.36 6.21
N GLU A 104 -20.09 9.02 6.16
CA GLU A 104 -18.99 8.17 6.60
C GLU A 104 -18.20 7.64 5.41
N GLN A 105 -16.89 7.59 5.59
CA GLN A 105 -15.92 7.02 4.67
C GLN A 105 -15.21 5.84 5.32
N VAL A 106 -14.77 4.91 4.48
CA VAL A 106 -13.90 3.80 4.85
C VAL A 106 -12.82 3.67 3.78
N VAL A 107 -11.59 3.38 4.20
CA VAL A 107 -10.50 3.00 3.29
C VAL A 107 -10.25 1.50 3.39
N TYR A 108 -10.15 0.84 2.25
CA TYR A 108 -9.78 -0.57 2.11
C TYR A 108 -8.40 -0.71 1.49
N ALA A 109 -7.59 -1.62 2.01
CA ALA A 109 -6.41 -2.13 1.30
C ALA A 109 -6.77 -3.47 0.66
N ILE A 110 -6.64 -3.57 -0.66
CA ILE A 110 -7.07 -4.73 -1.45
C ILE A 110 -5.86 -5.33 -2.15
N ASP A 111 -5.71 -6.65 -2.05
CA ASP A 111 -4.74 -7.40 -2.84
C ASP A 111 -5.19 -7.50 -4.29
N ALA A 112 -4.40 -6.97 -5.22
CA ALA A 112 -4.80 -6.89 -6.62
C ALA A 112 -4.67 -8.23 -7.37
N SER A 113 -4.14 -9.29 -6.75
CA SER A 113 -4.08 -10.63 -7.36
C SER A 113 -5.22 -11.53 -6.94
N THR A 114 -5.75 -11.32 -5.73
CA THR A 114 -6.80 -12.17 -5.15
C THR A 114 -8.12 -11.45 -4.93
N CYS A 115 -8.16 -10.12 -5.15
CA CYS A 115 -9.29 -9.24 -4.83
C CYS A 115 -9.71 -9.27 -3.35
N LYS A 116 -8.86 -9.82 -2.46
CA LYS A 116 -9.15 -9.92 -1.03
C LYS A 116 -8.84 -8.61 -0.33
N ILE A 117 -9.72 -8.21 0.58
CA ILE A 117 -9.47 -7.13 1.52
C ILE A 117 -8.40 -7.61 2.52
N GLN A 118 -7.27 -6.90 2.56
CA GLN A 118 -6.18 -7.13 3.51
C GLN A 118 -6.32 -6.26 4.76
N TRP A 119 -6.97 -5.11 4.64
CA TRP A 119 -7.21 -4.18 5.74
C TRP A 119 -8.41 -3.28 5.44
N LYS A 120 -9.09 -2.83 6.51
CA LYS A 120 -10.22 -1.92 6.49
C LYS A 120 -10.05 -0.90 7.61
N SER A 121 -10.26 0.39 7.33
CA SER A 121 -10.29 1.42 8.38
C SER A 121 -11.57 1.35 9.22
N ASP A 122 -11.53 1.93 10.41
CA ASP A 122 -12.79 2.37 11.06
C ASP A 122 -13.47 3.45 10.20
N SER A 123 -14.78 3.65 10.36
CA SER A 123 -15.49 4.76 9.72
C SER A 123 -14.92 6.11 10.15
N PHE A 124 -14.82 7.06 9.23
CA PHE A 124 -14.38 8.43 9.50
C PHE A 124 -15.04 9.43 8.55
N SER A 125 -14.84 10.72 8.79
CA SER A 125 -15.23 11.79 7.85
C SER A 125 -14.04 12.71 7.62
N GLY A 126 -13.78 13.08 6.36
CA GLY A 126 -12.76 14.07 6.02
C GLY A 126 -11.96 13.69 4.78
N LYS A 127 -10.69 14.11 4.73
CA LYS A 127 -9.83 13.90 3.56
C LYS A 127 -8.93 12.69 3.73
N VAL A 128 -8.80 11.90 2.67
CA VAL A 128 -7.79 10.85 2.56
C VAL A 128 -6.56 11.38 1.82
N LYS A 129 -5.36 11.15 2.37
CA LYS A 129 -4.11 11.49 1.71
C LYS A 129 -3.04 10.44 2.03
N LEU A 130 -2.33 9.97 1.01
CA LEU A 130 -1.14 9.17 1.21
C LEU A 130 0.11 10.02 1.01
N SER A 131 1.08 9.93 1.93
CA SER A 131 2.36 10.64 1.80
C SER A 131 3.50 9.79 2.35
N GLY A 132 4.40 9.39 1.46
CA GLY A 132 5.44 8.42 1.77
C GLY A 132 4.82 7.09 2.22
N ASN A 133 5.11 6.67 3.45
CA ASN A 133 4.57 5.46 4.05
C ASN A 133 3.49 5.74 5.11
N ARG A 134 2.76 6.84 4.99
CA ARG A 134 1.67 7.19 5.93
C ARG A 134 0.38 7.50 5.20
N LEU A 135 -0.65 6.74 5.52
CA LEU A 135 -2.03 7.00 5.13
C LEU A 135 -2.66 7.93 6.18
N GLN A 136 -3.10 9.10 5.75
CA GLN A 136 -3.86 10.05 6.55
C GLN A 136 -5.33 9.94 6.19
N MET A 137 -6.18 9.80 7.21
CA MET A 137 -7.64 9.79 7.15
C MET A 137 -8.12 10.87 8.12
N ASP A 138 -8.36 12.07 7.59
CA ASP A 138 -8.58 13.30 8.37
C ASP A 138 -7.47 13.53 9.42
N LYS A 139 -7.81 13.50 10.72
CA LYS A 139 -6.87 13.66 11.83
C LYS A 139 -6.08 12.37 12.14
N ARG A 140 -6.57 11.21 11.73
CA ARG A 140 -5.92 9.92 11.98
C ARG A 140 -4.82 9.67 10.96
N LYS A 141 -3.70 9.12 11.41
CA LYS A 141 -2.58 8.72 10.57
C LYS A 141 -2.20 7.28 10.90
N VAL A 142 -2.04 6.47 9.85
CA VAL A 142 -1.63 5.07 9.95
C VAL A 142 -0.37 4.88 9.11
N LYS A 143 0.61 4.15 9.64
CA LYS A 143 1.88 3.89 8.94
C LYS A 143 1.74 2.59 8.16
N LEU A 144 2.16 2.59 6.91
CA LEU A 144 2.25 1.36 6.12
C LEU A 144 3.31 0.43 6.73
N GLY A 145 2.93 -0.83 6.93
CA GLY A 145 3.81 -1.91 7.36
C GLY A 145 4.79 -2.34 6.25
N SER A 146 5.61 -3.35 6.55
CA SER A 146 6.57 -3.92 5.59
C SER A 146 5.92 -4.57 4.37
N ASN A 147 4.66 -4.99 4.50
CA ASN A 147 3.82 -5.52 3.42
C ASN A 147 3.06 -4.41 2.66
N CYS A 148 3.35 -3.14 2.94
CA CYS A 148 2.70 -1.98 2.33
C CYS A 148 1.21 -1.80 2.63
N THR A 149 0.68 -2.56 3.59
CA THR A 149 -0.67 -2.39 4.12
C THR A 149 -0.63 -1.46 5.34
N PRO A 150 -1.63 -0.58 5.54
CA PRO A 150 -1.76 0.20 6.78
C PRO A 150 -1.82 -0.66 8.05
#